data_AF-T1A4J6-F1
#
_entry.id   AF-T1A4J6-F1
#
_cell.length_a   1.000
_cell.length_b   1.000
_cell.length_c   1.000
_cell.angle_alpha   90.00
_cell.angle_beta   90.00
_cell.angle_gamma   90.00
#
_symmetry.space_group_name_H-M   'P 1'
#
loop_
_entity.id
_entity.type
_entity.pdbx_description
1 polymer ?
#
loop_
_entity_poly.entity_id
_entity_poly.type
_entity_poly.pdbx_seq_one_letter_code
_entity_poly.pdbx_strand_id
1 'polypeptide(L)'
;MHALPEHTPYCLGIFMVGAYQETLGDIHNLFGDTDAVNVRIGADGRPALSHHRRGDSAALMLEYVGYDLAALRTGYRQRLAEAGVDATQAAPLLVVLEAGLDGYTYLASEPAPAP
;
A
#
# COMPACT_ATOMS: atom_id res chain seq x y z
N MET A 1 14.46 3.72 -24.96
CA MET A 1 13.74 2.77 -24.08
C MET A 1 13.48 1.51 -24.89
N HIS A 2 13.58 0.32 -24.31
CA HIS A 2 13.16 -0.91 -25.00
C HIS A 2 11.63 -0.89 -25.20
N ALA A 3 11.13 -1.66 -26.18
CA ALA A 3 9.70 -1.86 -26.32
C ALA A 3 9.15 -2.47 -25.03
N LEU A 4 8.04 -1.91 -24.53
CA LEU A 4 7.37 -2.41 -23.35
C LEU A 4 6.65 -3.71 -23.74
N PRO A 5 7.01 -4.86 -23.13
CA PRO A 5 6.35 -6.11 -23.44
C PRO A 5 4.92 -6.08 -22.90
N GLU A 6 3.96 -6.47 -23.73
CA GLU A 6 2.56 -6.55 -23.30
C GLU A 6 2.43 -7.64 -22.23
N HIS A 7 1.68 -7.35 -21.16
CA HIS A 7 1.32 -8.28 -20.10
C HIS A 7 2.47 -8.89 -19.26
N THR A 8 3.67 -8.27 -19.25
CA THR A 8 4.75 -8.69 -18.34
C THR A 8 5.18 -7.54 -17.43
N PRO A 9 5.49 -7.83 -16.15
CA PRO A 9 6.00 -6.81 -15.24
C PRO A 9 7.26 -6.15 -15.78
N TYR A 10 7.28 -4.82 -15.78
CA TYR A 10 8.42 -4.04 -16.23
C TYR A 10 9.03 -3.29 -15.05
N CYS A 11 10.15 -3.80 -14.53
CA CYS A 11 10.83 -3.19 -13.39
C CYS A 11 11.76 -2.07 -13.85
N LEU A 12 11.61 -0.89 -13.25
CA LEU A 12 12.51 0.25 -13.43
C LEU A 12 13.43 0.40 -12.21
N GLY A 13 14.74 0.55 -12.46
CA GLY A 13 15.71 0.90 -11.42
C GLY A 13 16.07 2.37 -11.47
N ILE A 14 15.98 3.05 -10.33
CA ILE A 14 16.44 4.44 -10.16
C ILE A 14 17.64 4.40 -9.22
N PHE A 15 18.78 4.92 -9.67
CA PHE A 15 20.06 4.83 -8.97
C PHE A 15 20.52 6.20 -8.48
N MET A 16 21.51 6.21 -7.58
CA MET A 16 22.07 7.44 -6.99
C MET A 16 21.06 8.24 -6.14
N VAL A 17 20.06 7.57 -5.57
CA VAL A 17 19.02 8.17 -4.72
C VAL A 17 19.32 8.10 -3.22
N GLY A 18 20.46 7.52 -2.82
CA GLY A 18 20.80 7.28 -1.40
C GLY A 18 21.18 8.52 -0.59
N ALA A 19 21.13 9.72 -1.17
CA ALA A 19 21.39 10.97 -0.46
C ALA A 19 20.17 11.89 -0.56
N TYR A 20 19.73 12.41 0.58
CA TYR A 20 18.63 13.39 0.74
C TYR A 20 17.22 12.94 0.34
N GLN A 21 17.05 11.97 -0.56
CA GLN A 21 15.73 11.61 -1.08
C GLN A 21 14.82 10.97 -0.01
N GLU A 22 15.37 10.18 0.91
CA GLU A 22 14.59 9.52 1.95
C GLU A 22 14.01 10.51 2.98
N THR A 23 14.68 11.62 3.25
CA THR A 23 14.26 12.59 4.29
C THR A 23 13.47 13.77 3.72
N LEU A 24 13.57 14.01 2.41
CA LEU A 24 12.88 15.11 1.72
C LEU A 24 11.58 14.67 1.03
N GLY A 25 11.22 13.38 1.12
CA GLY A 25 9.94 12.88 0.63
C GLY A 25 8.79 13.60 1.33
N ASP A 26 7.82 14.04 0.55
CA ASP A 26 6.53 14.50 1.05
C ASP A 26 5.47 13.43 0.75
N ILE A 27 4.40 13.42 1.52
CA ILE A 27 3.30 12.46 1.40
C ILE A 27 2.29 12.96 0.36
N HIS A 28 2.80 13.34 -0.82
CA HIS A 28 1.99 13.90 -1.88
C HIS A 28 0.98 12.85 -2.37
N ASN A 29 -0.31 13.14 -2.23
CA ASN A 29 -1.43 12.21 -2.45
C ASN A 29 -1.50 11.03 -1.49
N LEU A 30 -0.98 11.16 -0.26
CA LEU A 30 -1.02 10.10 0.75
C LEU A 30 -0.25 8.82 0.33
N PHE A 31 0.69 8.94 -0.62
CA PHE A 31 1.68 7.90 -0.84
C PHE A 31 2.75 8.03 0.24
N GLY A 32 2.76 7.05 1.14
CA GLY A 32 3.73 7.00 2.23
C GLY A 32 5.03 6.32 1.81
N ASP A 33 5.82 5.95 2.81
CA ASP A 33 7.13 5.35 2.59
C ASP A 33 7.04 4.01 1.85
N THR A 34 8.07 3.70 1.07
CA THR A 34 8.13 2.44 0.32
C THR A 34 8.68 1.28 1.15
N ASP A 35 8.39 0.05 0.73
CA ASP A 35 9.13 -1.12 1.20
C ASP A 35 10.64 -0.93 1.00
N ALA A 36 11.43 -1.24 2.04
CA ALA A 36 12.88 -1.15 2.01
C ALA A 36 13.53 -2.42 2.58
N VAL A 37 14.65 -2.82 1.99
CA VAL A 37 15.42 -3.99 2.42
C VAL A 37 16.90 -3.77 2.19
N ASN A 38 17.72 -4.26 3.11
CA ASN A 38 19.17 -4.26 2.96
C ASN A 38 19.62 -5.58 2.31
N VAL A 39 20.27 -5.47 1.16
CA VAL A 39 20.87 -6.60 0.45
C VAL A 39 22.36 -6.68 0.78
N ARG A 40 22.82 -7.84 1.27
CA ARG A 40 24.25 -8.12 1.52
C ARG A 40 24.69 -9.30 0.67
N ILE A 41 25.88 -9.21 0.08
CA ILE A 41 26.46 -10.31 -0.70
C ILE A 41 27.49 -11.04 0.17
N GLY A 42 27.27 -12.33 0.38
CA GLY A 42 28.17 -13.22 1.12
C GLY A 42 29.43 -13.57 0.35
N ALA A 43 30.39 -14.21 1.02
CA ALA A 43 31.63 -14.68 0.39
C ALA A 43 31.39 -15.77 -0.68
N ASP A 44 30.25 -16.45 -0.63
CA ASP A 44 29.78 -17.42 -1.62
C ASP A 44 29.06 -16.76 -2.82
N GLY A 45 28.99 -15.43 -2.86
CA GLY A 45 28.32 -14.65 -3.90
C GLY A 45 26.80 -14.62 -3.79
N ARG A 46 26.21 -15.20 -2.74
CA ARG A 46 24.75 -15.24 -2.58
C ARG A 46 24.21 -13.97 -1.90
N PRO A 47 23.09 -13.41 -2.39
CA PRO A 47 22.43 -12.31 -1.70
C PRO A 47 21.70 -12.81 -0.45
N ALA A 48 21.87 -12.08 0.64
CA ALA A 48 21.12 -12.22 1.87
C ALA A 48 20.34 -10.93 2.11
N LEU A 49 19.03 -11.06 2.33
CA LEU A 49 18.15 -9.95 2.69
C LEU A 49 18.15 -9.77 4.21
N SER A 50 18.15 -8.52 4.65
CA SER A 50 18.12 -8.15 6.06
C SER A 50 17.40 -6.82 6.22
N HIS A 51 17.01 -6.50 7.45
CA HIS A 51 16.39 -5.21 7.78
C HIS A 51 15.20 -4.87 6.85
N HIS A 52 14.20 -5.74 6.85
CA HIS A 52 12.97 -5.53 6.11
C HIS A 52 12.14 -4.46 6.81
N ARG A 53 11.88 -3.36 6.10
CA ARG A 53 10.95 -2.33 6.52
C ARG A 53 9.77 -2.35 5.56
N ARG A 54 8.58 -2.57 6.11
CA ARG A 54 7.35 -2.44 5.33
C ARG A 54 7.08 -0.97 5.09
N GLY A 55 6.61 -0.66 3.89
CA GLY A 55 6.10 0.65 3.56
C GLY A 55 4.74 0.91 4.21
N ASP A 56 4.24 2.12 4.04
CA ASP A 56 3.10 2.62 4.80
C ASP A 56 1.76 2.15 4.22
N SER A 57 0.80 1.91 5.12
CA SER A 57 -0.60 1.60 4.77
C SER A 57 -1.45 2.85 4.64
N ALA A 58 -2.58 2.73 3.94
CA ALA A 58 -3.55 3.81 3.82
C ALA A 58 -4.09 4.25 5.20
N ALA A 59 -4.28 3.31 6.12
CA ALA A 59 -4.66 3.57 7.51
C ALA A 59 -3.67 4.53 8.20
N LEU A 60 -2.37 4.25 8.11
CA LEU A 60 -1.33 5.06 8.73
C LEU A 60 -1.31 6.48 8.16
N MET A 61 -1.51 6.63 6.84
CA MET A 61 -1.55 7.94 6.19
C MET A 61 -2.79 8.75 6.56
N LEU A 62 -3.94 8.09 6.74
CA LEU A 62 -5.15 8.75 7.22
C LEU A 62 -5.01 9.19 8.68
N GLU A 63 -4.42 8.37 9.55
CA GLU A 63 -4.10 8.77 10.93
C GLU A 63 -3.12 9.94 10.98
N TYR A 64 -2.10 9.93 10.11
CA TYR A 64 -1.11 11.00 10.02
C TYR A 64 -1.74 12.36 9.74
N VAL A 65 -2.74 12.43 8.86
CA VAL A 65 -3.47 13.68 8.56
C VAL A 65 -4.65 13.95 9.50
N GLY A 66 -4.79 13.16 10.57
CA GLY A 66 -5.70 13.43 11.69
C GLY A 66 -7.08 12.76 11.60
N TYR A 67 -7.26 11.74 10.75
CA TYR A 67 -8.49 10.96 10.77
C TYR A 67 -8.52 9.96 11.92
N ASP A 68 -9.69 9.84 12.56
CA ASP A 68 -9.99 8.75 13.48
C ASP A 68 -10.53 7.55 12.68
N LEU A 69 -9.74 6.47 12.59
CA LEU A 69 -10.12 5.25 11.88
C LEU A 69 -11.30 4.52 12.53
N ALA A 70 -11.50 4.64 13.85
CA ALA A 70 -12.66 4.06 14.51
C ALA A 70 -13.95 4.79 14.11
N ALA A 71 -13.88 6.12 14.03
CA ALA A 71 -14.97 6.94 13.50
C ALA A 71 -15.24 6.63 12.02
N LEU A 72 -14.19 6.46 11.20
CA LEU A 72 -14.31 6.08 9.79
C LEU A 72 -15.02 4.72 9.61
N ARG A 73 -14.58 3.69 10.35
CA ARG A 73 -15.20 2.35 10.35
C ARG A 73 -16.66 2.37 10.80
N THR A 74 -16.97 3.21 11.80
CA THR A 74 -18.35 3.43 12.24
C THR A 74 -19.18 4.07 11.13
N GLY A 75 -18.63 5.06 10.44
CA GLY A 75 -19.25 5.72 9.29
C GLY A 75 -19.53 4.77 8.12
N TYR A 76 -18.65 3.80 7.84
CA TYR A 76 -18.91 2.77 6.83
C TYR A 76 -20.17 1.95 7.14
N ARG A 77 -20.27 1.44 8.38
CA ARG A 77 -21.43 0.65 8.81
C ARG A 77 -22.73 1.46 8.75
N GLN A 78 -22.67 2.72 9.20
CA GLN A 78 -23.83 3.61 9.17
C GLN A 78 -24.31 3.86 7.74
N ARG A 79 -23.41 4.19 6.80
CA ARG A 79 -23.78 4.45 5.41
C ARG A 79 -24.36 3.22 4.69
N LEU A 80 -23.83 2.03 4.98
CA LEU A 80 -24.39 0.78 4.43
C LEU A 80 -25.80 0.52 4.95
N ALA A 81 -26.04 0.76 6.25
CA ALA A 81 -27.37 0.63 6.84
C ALA A 81 -28.36 1.66 6.26
N GLU A 82 -27.94 2.92 6.10
CA GLU A 82 -28.75 4.00 5.50
C GLU A 82 -29.09 3.71 4.02
N ALA A 83 -28.19 3.05 3.29
CA ALA A 83 -28.41 2.59 1.93
C ALA A 83 -29.33 1.35 1.83
N GLY A 84 -29.79 0.81 2.97
CA GLY A 84 -30.65 -0.38 3.01
C GLY A 84 -29.94 -1.68 2.63
N VAL A 85 -28.60 -1.71 2.71
CA VAL A 85 -27.82 -2.92 2.45
C VAL A 85 -27.98 -3.87 3.64
N ASP A 86 -28.43 -5.09 3.37
CA ASP A 86 -28.62 -6.09 4.43
C ASP A 86 -27.27 -6.55 5.01
N ALA A 87 -27.31 -7.17 6.19
CA ALA A 87 -26.09 -7.58 6.89
C ALA A 87 -25.24 -8.62 6.11
N THR A 88 -25.88 -9.48 5.32
CA THR A 88 -25.19 -10.50 4.53
C THR A 88 -24.47 -9.91 3.32
N GLN A 89 -25.02 -8.85 2.73
CA GLN A 89 -24.41 -8.07 1.65
C GLN A 89 -23.38 -7.07 2.17
N ALA A 90 -23.58 -6.51 3.37
CA ALA A 90 -22.67 -5.54 3.98
C ALA A 90 -21.35 -6.19 4.44
N ALA A 91 -21.38 -7.44 4.90
CA ALA A 91 -20.20 -8.15 5.38
C ALA A 91 -19.04 -8.19 4.37
N PRO A 92 -19.21 -8.66 3.11
CA PRO A 92 -18.12 -8.65 2.13
C PRO A 92 -17.67 -7.24 1.75
N LEU A 93 -18.58 -6.26 1.72
CA LEU A 93 -18.22 -4.86 1.43
C LEU A 93 -17.32 -4.27 2.53
N LEU A 94 -17.63 -4.53 3.80
CA LEU A 94 -16.80 -4.09 4.92
C LEU A 94 -15.41 -4.73 4.89
N VAL A 95 -15.30 -5.99 4.47
CA VAL A 95 -13.99 -6.65 4.28
C VAL A 95 -13.17 -5.94 3.21
N VAL A 96 -13.78 -5.59 2.06
CA VAL A 96 -13.08 -4.85 0.99
C VAL A 96 -12.65 -3.46 1.47
N LEU A 97 -13.51 -2.75 2.20
CA LEU A 97 -13.19 -1.43 2.76
C LEU A 97 -12.06 -1.50 3.79
N GLU A 98 -12.04 -2.53 4.64
CA GLU A 98 -10.97 -2.73 5.63
C GLU A 98 -9.66 -3.13 4.95
N ALA A 99 -9.72 -4.02 3.95
CA ALA A 99 -8.55 -4.39 3.16
C ALA A 99 -7.92 -3.18 2.44
N GLY A 100 -8.73 -2.19 2.05
CA GLY A 100 -8.23 -0.93 1.50
C GLY A 100 -7.46 -0.08 2.52
N LEU A 101 -7.85 -0.12 3.81
CA LEU A 101 -7.14 0.61 4.88
C LEU A 101 -5.84 -0.08 5.26
N ASP A 102 -5.85 -1.41 5.36
CA ASP A 102 -4.65 -2.21 5.66
C ASP A 102 -3.70 -2.31 4.47
N GLY A 103 -4.19 -1.97 3.27
CA GLY A 103 -3.45 -2.01 2.02
C GLY A 103 -2.28 -1.03 2.00
N TYR A 104 -1.22 -1.44 1.30
CA TYR A 104 -0.09 -0.60 0.96
C TYR A 104 -0.56 0.61 0.13
N THR A 105 0.03 1.78 0.35
CA THR A 105 -0.43 3.03 -0.28
C THR A 105 -0.26 3.05 -1.81
N TYR A 106 0.63 2.22 -2.37
CA TYR A 106 0.87 2.14 -3.81
C TYR A 106 -0.10 1.18 -4.52
N LEU A 107 -0.19 1.35 -5.84
CA LEU A 107 -1.14 0.63 -6.69
C LEU A 107 -0.76 -0.85 -6.89
N ALA A 108 -1.77 -1.72 -6.94
CA ALA A 108 -1.61 -3.10 -7.36
C ALA A 108 -1.52 -3.20 -8.90
N SER A 109 -0.71 -4.13 -9.40
CA SER A 109 -0.56 -4.38 -10.85
C SER A 109 -1.68 -5.27 -11.44
N GLU A 110 -2.58 -5.79 -10.61
CA GLU A 110 -3.80 -6.50 -11.01
C GLU A 110 -5.05 -5.79 -10.46
N PRO A 111 -6.20 -5.84 -11.15
CA PRO A 111 -7.47 -5.48 -10.53
C PRO A 111 -7.72 -6.45 -9.36
N ALA A 112 -8.15 -5.93 -8.22
CA ALA A 112 -8.51 -6.74 -7.06
C ALA A 112 -9.37 -7.95 -7.49
N PRO A 113 -9.16 -9.16 -6.93
CA PRO A 113 -9.95 -10.31 -7.31
C PRO A 113 -11.44 -9.98 -7.12
N ALA A 114 -12.23 -10.24 -8.16
CA ALA A 114 -13.68 -10.12 -8.10
C ALA A 114 -14.23 -11.02 -6.97
N PRO A 115 -15.33 -10.59 -6.30
CA PRO A 115 -15.88 -11.29 -5.14
C PRO A 115 -16.28 -12.74 -5.41
#